data_AF-A0A947APR1-F1
#
_entry.id   AF-A0A947APR1-F1
#
_cell.length_a   1.000
_cell.length_b   1.000
_cell.length_c   1.000
_cell.angle_alpha   90.00
_cell.angle_beta   90.00
_cell.angle_gamma   90.00
#
_symmetry.space_group_name_H-M   'P 1'
#
loop_
_entity.id
_entity.type
_entity.pdbx_description
1 polymer ?
#
loop_
_entity_poly.entity_id
_entity_poly.type
_entity_poly.pdbx_seq_one_letter_code
_entity_poly.pdbx_strand_id
1 'polypeptide(L)' 'MMKVSQAVHYHLEFHTANMQENTQRCVEYILRKLHNQFQERGLDSVFEEDVLTFLMKHTCN' A
#
# COMPACT_ATOMS: atom_id res chain seq x y z
N MET A 1 17.61 4.78 1.52
CA MET A 1 16.43 4.87 0.66
C MET A 1 15.28 4.15 1.33
N MET A 2 14.09 4.75 1.42
CA MET A 2 12.96 4.12 2.13
C MET A 2 12.35 3.01 1.28
N LYS A 3 12.09 1.85 1.89
CA LYS A 3 11.37 0.74 1.25
C LYS A 3 9.86 0.96 1.31
N VAL A 4 9.14 0.37 0.36
CA VAL A 4 7.67 0.38 0.36
C VAL A 4 7.11 -0.26 1.63
N SER A 5 7.74 -1.33 2.13
CA SER A 5 7.35 -1.97 3.41
C SER A 5 7.38 -1.01 4.60
N GLN A 6 8.42 -0.17 4.69
CA GLN A 6 8.53 0.85 5.74
C GLN A 6 7.48 1.96 5.58
N ALA A 7 7.24 2.42 4.35
CA ALA A 7 6.21 3.41 4.07
C ALA A 7 4.80 2.91 4.42
N VAL A 8 4.49 1.66 4.07
CA VAL A 8 3.21 1.01 4.40
C VAL A 8 3.03 0.91 5.92
N HIS A 9 4.08 0.54 6.65
CA HIS A 9 4.03 0.46 8.11
C HIS A 9 3.68 1.81 8.74
N TYR A 10 4.37 2.89 8.35
CA TYR A 10 4.08 4.24 8.86
C TYR A 10 2.64 4.69 8.55
N HIS A 11 2.13 4.40 7.36
CA HIS A 11 0.75 4.75 7.02
C HIS A 11 -0.27 3.92 7.81
N LEU A 12 -0.02 2.64 8.04
CA LEU A 12 -0.90 1.81 8.89
C LEU A 12 -0.97 2.36 10.32
N GLU A 13 0.17 2.69 10.93
CA GLU A 13 0.21 3.27 12.27
C GLU A 13 -0.56 4.59 12.34
N PHE A 14 -0.34 5.49 11.37
CA PHE A 14 -1.04 6.76 11.29
C PHE A 14 -2.55 6.58 11.16
N HIS A 15 -3.01 5.68 10.29
CA HIS A 15 -4.44 5.49 10.05
C HIS A 15 -5.14 4.76 11.21
N THR A 16 -4.49 3.79 11.84
CA THR A 16 -5.01 3.07 13.01
C THR A 16 -5.30 4.01 14.18
N ALA A 17 -4.47 5.05 14.36
CA ALA A 17 -4.65 6.01 15.44
C ALA A 17 -5.75 7.06 15.20
N ASN A 18 -6.23 7.22 13.96
CA ASN A 18 -7.01 8.41 13.56
C ASN A 18 -8.31 8.12 12.79
N MET A 19 -8.65 6.87 12.48
CA MET A 19 -9.78 6.53 11.60
C MET A 19 -10.88 5.71 12.28
N GLN A 20 -12.10 5.81 11.74
CA GLN A 20 -13.20 4.92 12.11
C GLN A 20 -12.90 3.48 11.64
N GLU A 21 -13.37 2.50 12.40
CA GLU A 21 -13.04 1.07 12.22
C GLU A 21 -13.29 0.56 10.79
N ASN A 22 -14.38 0.98 10.14
CA ASN A 22 -14.70 0.59 8.76
C ASN A 22 -13.68 1.15 7.75
N THR A 23 -13.24 2.40 7.94
CA THR A 23 -12.22 3.02 7.10
C THR A 23 -10.87 2.36 7.30
N GLN A 24 -10.54 2.02 8.55
CA GLN A 24 -9.31 1.31 8.88
C GLN A 24 -9.23 -0.04 8.16
N ARG A 25 -10.30 -0.85 8.18
CA ARG A 25 -10.34 -2.15 7.48
C ARG A 25 -10.11 -2.02 5.97
N CYS A 26 -10.68 -1.00 5.33
CA CYS A 26 -10.46 -0.74 3.90
C CYS A 26 -9.01 -0.34 3.61
N VAL A 27 -8.43 0.53 4.45
CA VAL A 27 -7.04 0.97 4.33
C VAL A 27 -6.08 -0.20 4.54
N GLU A 28 -6.28 -1.01 5.57
CA GLU A 28 -5.51 -2.23 5.84
C GLU A 28 -5.52 -3.19 4.65
N TYR A 29 -6.70 -3.39 4.05
CA TYR A 29 -6.86 -4.27 2.89
C TYR A 29 -5.99 -3.82 1.70
N ILE A 30 -6.03 -2.53 1.36
CA ILE A 30 -5.26 -1.98 0.23
C ILE A 30 -3.76 -1.98 0.55
N LEU A 31 -3.38 -1.52 1.73
CA LEU A 31 -1.99 -1.45 2.16
C LEU A 31 -1.34 -2.83 2.24
N ARG A 32 -2.07 -3.88 2.64
CA ARG A 32 -1.58 -5.26 2.62
C ARG A 32 -1.29 -5.76 1.20
N LYS A 33 -2.11 -5.40 0.22
CA LYS A 33 -1.87 -5.75 -1.20
C LYS A 33 -0.63 -5.04 -1.73
N LEU A 34 -0.49 -3.73 -1.46
CA LEU A 34 0.68 -2.94 -1.81
C LEU A 34 1.96 -3.52 -1.20
N HIS A 35 1.92 -3.86 0.09
CA HIS A 35 3.04 -4.50 0.79
C HIS A 35 3.44 -5.80 0.10
N ASN A 36 2.49 -6.72 -0.11
CA ASN A 36 2.81 -8.02 -0.70
C ASN A 36 3.43 -7.93 -2.09
N GLN A 37 3.05 -6.93 -2.89
CA GLN A 37 3.57 -6.75 -4.24
C GLN A 37 4.94 -6.04 -4.29
N PHE A 38 5.17 -5.08 -3.38
CA PHE A 38 6.31 -4.15 -3.51
C PHE A 38 7.23 -4.11 -2.28
N GLN A 39 7.02 -4.92 -1.25
CA GLN A 39 7.74 -4.87 0.05
C GLN A 39 9.26 -4.74 -0.02
N GLU A 40 9.91 -5.36 -1.02
CA GLU A 40 11.37 -5.35 -1.17
C GLU A 40 11.89 -4.15 -1.97
N ARG A 41 11.01 -3.45 -2.70
CA ARG A 41 11.36 -2.32 -3.56
C ARG A 41 11.57 -1.05 -2.75
N GLY A 42 12.47 -0.20 -3.26
CA GLY A 42 12.60 1.19 -2.84
C GLY A 42 11.43 2.01 -3.41
N LEU A 43 11.02 3.06 -2.70
CA LEU A 43 9.95 3.96 -3.19
C LEU A 43 10.28 4.58 -4.55
N ASP A 44 11.54 4.95 -4.75
CA ASP A 44 12.11 5.51 -5.97
C ASP A 44 12.14 4.55 -7.15
N SER A 45 12.07 3.24 -6.87
CA SER A 45 12.09 2.22 -7.90
C SER A 45 10.70 1.82 -8.36
N VAL A 46 9.62 2.33 -7.76
CA VAL A 46 8.24 2.09 -8.17
C VAL A 46 7.82 3.17 -9.16
N PHE A 47 7.48 2.78 -10.39
CA PHE A 47 7.06 3.69 -11.46
C PHE A 47 5.56 3.65 -11.70
N GLU A 48 5.05 4.61 -12.48
CA GLU A 48 3.63 4.73 -12.81
C GLU A 48 3.07 3.44 -13.44
N GLU A 49 3.85 2.77 -14.30
CA GLU A 49 3.46 1.51 -14.94
C GLU A 49 3.26 0.37 -13.94
N ASP A 50 4.08 0.32 -12.88
CA ASP A 50 3.93 -0.66 -11.80
C ASP A 50 2.63 -0.44 -11.03
N VAL A 51 2.30 0.83 -10.77
CA VAL A 51 1.08 1.24 -10.08
C VAL A 51 -0.15 0.94 -10.94
N LEU A 52 -0.11 1.26 -12.23
CA LEU A 52 -1.18 0.92 -13.19
C LEU A 52 -1.41 -0.58 -13.24
N THR A 53 -0.34 -1.38 -13.32
CA THR A 53 -0.41 -2.84 -13.32
C THR A 53 -1.04 -3.37 -12.02
N PHE A 54 -0.64 -2.82 -10.87
CA PHE A 54 -1.24 -3.13 -9.57
C PHE A 54 -2.74 -2.84 -9.55
N LEU A 55 -3.16 -1.67 -10.03
CA LEU A 55 -4.56 -1.26 -10.07
C LEU A 55 -5.37 -2.19 -10.98
N MET A 56 -4.92 -2.42 -12.22
CA MET A 56 -5.59 -3.31 -13.17
C MET A 56 -5.83 -4.70 -12.58
N LYS A 57 -4.83 -5.29 -11.90
CA LYS A 57 -4.94 -6.61 -11.23
C LYS A 57 -6.01 -6.65 -10.13
N HIS A 58 -6.40 -5.51 -9.57
CA HIS A 58 -7.30 -5.43 -8.43
C HIS A 58 -8.63 -4.72 -8.72
N THR A 59 -8.78 -4.08 -9.89
CA THR A 59 -10.01 -3.39 -10.29
C THR A 59 -10.64 -3.97 -11.56
N CYS A 60 -9.86 -4.60 -12.44
CA CYS A 60 -10.36 -5.23 -13.65
C CYS A 60 -10.43 -6.75 -13.42
N ASN A 61 -11.61 -7.22 -13.01
CA ASN A 61 -12.04 -8.61 -13.20
C ASN A 61 -12.62 -8.76 -14.61
#